data_AF-A0A2M8DKL0-F1
#
_entry.id   AF-A0A2M8DKL0-F1
#
_cell.length_a   1.000
_cell.length_b   1.000
_cell.length_c   1.000
_cell.angle_alpha   90.00
_cell.angle_beta   90.00
_cell.angle_gamma   90.00
#
_symmetry.space_group_name_H-M   'P 1'
#
loop_
_entity.id
_entity.type
_entity.pdbx_description
1 polymer ?
#
loop_
_entity_poly.entity_id
_entity_poly.type
_entity_poly.pdbx_seq_one_letter_code
_entity_poly.pdbx_strand_id
1 'polypeptide(L)'
;PIPHPREATPLAACPVYKHLGLYGYRADFLERITALPPSPLERIERLEQLRVLEAGYRIRVVETAHDTIGVDTPDDLERVRGHVVRSHPRQERQP
;
A
#
# COMPACT_ATOMS: atom_id res chain seq x y z
N PRO A 1 9.41 -7.05 -0.30
CA PRO A 1 10.78 -7.15 -0.87
C PRO A 1 11.10 -5.97 -1.81
N ILE A 2 12.28 -5.35 -1.66
CA ILE A 2 12.79 -4.37 -2.62
C ILE A 2 13.37 -5.16 -3.82
N PRO A 3 13.02 -4.84 -5.08
CA PRO A 3 13.63 -5.46 -6.25
C PRO A 3 15.17 -5.38 -6.19
N HIS A 4 15.84 -6.53 -6.27
CA HIS A 4 17.30 -6.61 -6.21
C HIS A 4 17.86 -6.84 -7.63
N PRO A 5 18.69 -5.94 -8.19
CA PRO A 5 19.34 -6.15 -9.47
C PRO A 5 20.38 -7.28 -9.34
N ARG A 6 20.24 -8.35 -10.12
CA ARG A 6 21.15 -9.51 -10.07
C ARG A 6 22.55 -9.19 -10.61
N GLU A 7 22.62 -8.28 -11.57
CA GLU A 7 23.86 -7.79 -12.16
C GLU A 7 24.18 -6.41 -11.60
N ALA A 8 25.40 -5.91 -11.82
CA ALA A 8 25.83 -4.56 -11.43
C ALA A 8 25.20 -3.47 -12.32
N THR A 9 23.91 -3.62 -12.64
CA THR A 9 23.11 -2.63 -13.33
C THR A 9 22.94 -1.42 -12.39
N PRO A 10 23.33 -0.21 -12.81
CA PRO A 10 23.10 0.98 -12.01
C PRO A 10 21.61 1.11 -11.66
N LEU A 11 21.28 1.45 -10.41
CA LEU A 11 19.88 1.66 -9.98
C LEU A 11 19.14 2.67 -10.86
N ALA A 12 19.86 3.66 -11.42
CA ALA A 12 19.32 4.62 -12.37
C ALA A 12 18.76 3.99 -13.65
N ALA A 13 19.22 2.79 -14.03
CA ALA A 13 18.74 2.05 -15.19
C ALA A 13 17.66 1.00 -14.84
N CYS A 14 17.26 0.89 -13.56
CA CYS A 14 16.25 -0.04 -13.08
C CYS A 14 15.16 0.74 -12.34
N PRO A 15 14.03 1.07 -12.98
CA PRO A 15 12.95 1.77 -12.29
C PRO A 15 12.38 0.87 -11.18
N VAL A 16 12.50 1.34 -9.93
CA VAL A 16 11.99 0.65 -8.75
C VAL A 16 10.74 1.37 -8.26
N TYR A 17 9.66 0.60 -8.09
CA TYR A 17 8.39 1.11 -7.58
C TYR A 17 8.13 0.60 -6.17
N LYS A 18 7.59 1.47 -5.33
CA LYS A 18 7.05 1.14 -4.01
C LYS A 18 5.56 0.83 -4.16
N HIS A 19 5.13 -0.34 -3.67
CA HIS A 19 3.70 -0.64 -3.57
C HIS A 19 3.08 0.18 -2.43
N LEU A 20 2.00 0.90 -2.72
CA LEU A 20 1.19 1.57 -1.70
C LEU A 20 0.06 0.65 -1.30
N GLY A 21 -0.14 0.46 0.01
CA GLY A 21 -1.19 -0.41 0.58
C GLY A 21 -2.61 0.14 0.46
N LEU A 22 -2.93 0.84 -0.62
CA LEU A 22 -4.26 1.36 -0.93
C LEU A 22 -4.90 0.48 -1.99
N TYR A 23 -6.07 -0.05 -1.68
CA TYR A 23 -6.78 -0.96 -2.57
C TYR A 23 -8.22 -0.50 -2.82
N GLY A 24 -8.69 -0.73 -4.04
CA GLY A 24 -10.09 -0.58 -4.40
C GLY A 24 -10.64 -1.93 -4.87
N TYR A 25 -11.65 -2.46 -4.17
CA TYR A 25 -12.28 -3.72 -4.51
C TYR A 25 -13.78 -3.54 -4.79
N ARG A 26 -14.33 -4.39 -5.65
CA ARG A 26 -15.78 -4.60 -5.71
C ARG A 26 -16.19 -5.40 -4.48
N ALA A 27 -17.35 -5.10 -3.90
CA ALA A 27 -17.81 -5.73 -2.66
C ALA A 27 -17.92 -7.25 -2.78
N ASP A 28 -18.57 -7.74 -3.83
CA ASP A 28 -18.71 -9.17 -4.14
C ASP A 28 -17.37 -9.89 -4.34
N PHE A 29 -16.36 -9.19 -4.86
CA PHE A 29 -15.03 -9.72 -5.03
C PHE A 29 -14.28 -9.82 -3.70
N LEU A 30 -14.42 -8.82 -2.83
CA LEU A 30 -13.81 -8.83 -1.50
C LEU A 30 -14.33 -10.00 -0.66
N GLU A 31 -15.62 -10.29 -0.72
CA GLU A 31 -16.22 -11.48 -0.06
C GLU A 31 -15.62 -12.78 -0.60
N ARG A 32 -15.44 -12.91 -1.91
CA ARG A 32 -14.85 -14.11 -2.53
C ARG A 32 -13.41 -14.34 -2.09
N ILE A 33 -12.57 -13.32 -2.10
CA ILE A 33 -11.13 -13.48 -1.80
C ILE A 33 -10.86 -13.66 -0.30
N THR A 34 -11.71 -13.11 0.56
CA THR A 34 -11.61 -13.30 2.02
C THR A 34 -12.03 -14.70 2.44
N ALA A 35 -12.91 -15.37 1.68
CA ALA A 35 -13.29 -16.76 1.91
C ALA A 35 -12.22 -17.80 1.50
N LEU A 36 -11.22 -17.39 0.71
CA LEU A 36 -10.12 -18.27 0.33
C LEU A 36 -9.14 -18.46 1.50
N PRO A 37 -8.58 -19.67 1.69
CA PRO A 37 -7.54 -19.88 2.68
C PRO A 37 -6.29 -19.05 2.34
N PRO A 38 -5.46 -18.70 3.34
CA PRO A 38 -4.18 -18.06 3.09
C PRO A 38 -3.31 -18.88 2.14
N SER A 39 -2.80 -18.22 1.11
CA SER A 39 -2.02 -18.88 0.06
C SER A 39 -0.57 -19.15 0.50
N PRO A 40 0.15 -20.11 -0.10
CA PRO A 40 1.54 -20.39 0.26
C PRO A 40 2.44 -19.15 0.20
N LEU A 41 2.37 -18.34 -0.86
CA LEU A 41 3.22 -17.16 -1.01
C LEU A 41 2.82 -16.05 -0.05
N GLU A 42 1.52 -15.84 0.18
CA GLU A 42 1.06 -14.91 1.21
C GLU A 42 1.67 -15.26 2.58
N ARG A 43 1.72 -16.54 2.95
CA ARG A 43 2.27 -16.97 4.24
C ARG A 43 3.78 -16.76 4.32
N ILE A 44 4.50 -17.02 3.23
CA ILE A 44 5.96 -16.88 3.15
C ILE A 44 6.36 -15.40 3.18
N GLU A 45 5.73 -14.57 2.35
CA GLU A 45 6.10 -13.17 2.15
C GLU A 45 5.36 -12.21 3.08
N ARG A 46 4.30 -12.69 3.77
CA ARG A 46 3.38 -11.87 4.58
C ARG A 46 2.70 -10.76 3.78
N LEU A 47 2.27 -11.10 2.56
CA LEU A 47 1.64 -10.19 1.60
C LEU A 47 0.28 -10.73 1.14
N GLU A 48 -0.80 -10.12 1.62
CA GLU A 48 -2.19 -10.53 1.36
C GLU A 48 -2.55 -10.54 -0.14
N GLN A 49 -2.00 -9.62 -0.93
CA GLN A 49 -2.29 -9.50 -2.35
C GLN A 49 -1.81 -10.72 -3.16
N LEU A 50 -0.89 -11.52 -2.62
CA LEU A 50 -0.43 -12.74 -3.28
C LEU A 50 -1.52 -13.81 -3.32
N ARG A 51 -2.45 -13.82 -2.36
CA ARG A 51 -3.62 -14.72 -2.39
C ARG A 51 -4.46 -14.50 -3.63
N VAL A 52 -4.65 -13.23 -4.02
CA VAL A 52 -5.42 -12.84 -5.20
C VAL A 52 -4.75 -13.36 -6.47
N LEU A 53 -3.41 -13.23 -6.56
CA LEU A 53 -2.63 -13.69 -7.70
C LEU A 53 -2.58 -15.21 -7.80
N GLU A 54 -2.36 -15.92 -6.68
CA GLU A 54 -2.34 -17.40 -6.66
C GLU A 54 -3.72 -18.00 -6.95
N ALA A 55 -4.80 -17.30 -6.64
CA ALA A 55 -6.16 -17.69 -7.01
C ALA A 55 -6.50 -17.42 -8.50
N GLY A 56 -5.55 -16.93 -9.29
CA GLY A 56 -5.69 -16.71 -10.73
C GLY A 56 -6.35 -15.39 -11.12
N TYR A 57 -6.55 -14.48 -10.17
CA TYR A 57 -7.09 -13.14 -10.46
C TYR A 57 -5.98 -12.16 -10.84
N ARG A 58 -6.40 -11.04 -11.44
CA ARG A 58 -5.51 -9.96 -11.86
C ARG A 58 -5.65 -8.76 -10.94
N ILE A 59 -4.53 -8.15 -10.58
CA ILE A 59 -4.48 -6.88 -9.86
C ILE A 59 -4.08 -5.80 -10.86
N ARG A 60 -4.87 -4.73 -10.95
CA ARG A 60 -4.49 -3.53 -11.69
C ARG A 60 -3.76 -2.58 -10.75
N VAL A 61 -2.60 -2.10 -11.16
CA VAL A 61 -1.79 -1.11 -10.44
C VAL A 61 -1.66 0.14 -11.30
N VAL A 62 -1.61 1.31 -10.66
CA VAL A 62 -1.40 2.62 -11.31
C VAL A 62 -0.31 3.37 -10.56
N GLU A 63 0.49 4.14 -11.30
CA GLU A 63 1.52 5.01 -10.71
C GLU A 63 0.88 6.30 -10.16
N THR A 64 1.48 6.85 -9.11
CA THR A 64 1.08 8.13 -8.53
C THR A 64 2.32 8.89 -8.04
N ALA A 65 2.29 10.21 -8.14
CA ALA A 65 3.30 11.08 -7.55
C ALA A 65 3.10 11.31 -6.03
N HIS A 66 1.99 10.84 -5.48
CA HIS A 66 1.65 11.02 -4.07
C HIS A 66 2.19 9.85 -3.23
N ASP A 67 2.94 10.17 -2.18
CA ASP A 67 3.31 9.19 -1.15
C ASP A 67 2.32 9.25 0.03
N THR A 68 2.27 8.19 0.82
CA THR A 68 1.45 8.10 2.03
C THR A 68 2.29 8.35 3.27
N ILE A 69 1.80 9.19 4.18
CA ILE A 69 2.40 9.34 5.51
C ILE A 69 1.69 8.37 6.45
N GLY A 70 2.35 7.25 6.77
CA GLY A 70 1.93 6.37 7.87
C GLY A 70 2.18 7.07 9.20
N VAL A 71 1.26 6.90 10.15
CA VAL A 71 1.39 7.42 11.51
C VAL A 71 1.35 6.25 12.47
N ASP A 72 2.53 5.71 12.76
CA ASP A 72 2.68 4.51 13.60
C ASP A 72 3.38 4.84 14.93
N THR A 73 4.05 6.00 15.03
CA THR A 73 4.75 6.47 16.23
C THR A 73 4.28 7.85 16.68
N PRO A 74 4.52 8.25 17.95
CA PRO A 74 4.28 9.62 18.40
C PRO A 74 5.00 10.69 17.55
N ASP A 75 6.20 10.39 17.06
CA ASP A 75 6.97 11.32 16.22
C ASP A 75 6.31 11.51 14.84
N ASP A 76 5.71 10.45 14.28
CA ASP A 76 4.95 10.56 13.03
C ASP A 76 3.71 11.47 13.19
N LEU A 77 3.08 11.44 14.37
CA LEU A 77 1.95 12.31 14.67
C LEU A 77 2.36 13.78 14.65
N GLU A 78 3.49 14.14 15.28
CA GLU A 78 3.99 15.52 15.25
C GLU A 78 4.31 15.99 13.83
N ARG A 79 4.88 15.10 13.01
CA ARG A 79 5.13 15.39 11.58
C ARG A 79 3.85 15.70 10.83
N VAL A 80 2.78 14.91 11.02
CA VAL A 80 1.50 15.10 10.31
C VAL A 80 0.73 16.32 10.81
N ARG A 81 0.83 16.69 12.11
CA ARG A 81 0.15 17.89 12.66
C ARG A 81 0.49 19.17 11.89
N GLY A 82 1.74 19.33 11.48
CA GLY A 82 2.17 20.48 10.66
C GLY A 82 1.55 20.52 9.26
N HIS A 83 1.17 19.36 8.70
CA HIS A 83 0.56 19.24 7.38
C HIS A 83 -0.96 19.47 7.40
N VAL A 84 -1.67 18.95 8.41
CA VAL A 84 -3.14 19.03 8.52
C VAL A 84 -3.60 20.47 8.81
N VAL A 85 -2.92 21.17 9.71
CA VAL A 85 -3.27 22.56 10.10
C VAL A 85 -3.17 23.53 8.91
N ARG A 86 -2.27 23.27 7.96
CA ARG A 86 -2.08 24.10 6.76
C ARG A 86 -3.11 23.83 5.66
N SER A 87 -3.73 22.65 5.65
CA SER A 87 -4.57 22.20 4.54
C SER A 87 -6.08 22.22 4.85
N HIS A 88 -6.49 22.14 6.12
CA HIS A 88 -7.87 22.35 6.57
C HIS A 88 -7.89 23.06 7.93
N PRO A 89 -8.18 24.38 8.00
CA PRO A 89 -8.39 25.04 9.30
C PRO A 89 -9.55 24.34 10.03
N ARG A 90 -9.38 24.08 11.34
CA ARG A 90 -10.37 23.36 12.15
C ARG A 90 -11.77 23.95 11.93
N GLN A 91 -12.66 23.19 11.31
CA GLN A 91 -14.09 23.44 11.45
C GLN A 91 -14.45 23.09 12.90
N GLU A 92 -14.81 24.11 13.67
CA GLU A 92 -15.37 23.94 15.00
C GLU A 92 -16.59 23.02 14.89
N ARG A 93 -16.55 21.88 15.61
CA ARG A 93 -17.75 21.07 15.79
C ARG A 93 -18.72 21.91 16.61
N GLN A 94 -19.79 22.39 15.97
CA GLN A 94 -20.93 22.94 16.68
C GLN A 94 -21.58 21.83 17.53
N PRO A 95 -22.08 22.18 18.74
CA PRO A 95 -22.55 21.23 19.73
C PRO A 95 -23.77 20.43 19.28
#